data_AF-A0AAW3QV50-F1
#
_entry.id   AF-A0AAW3QV50-F1
#
_cell.length_a   1.000
_cell.length_b   1.000
_cell.length_c   1.000
_cell.angle_alpha   90.00
_cell.angle_beta   90.00
_cell.angle_gamma   90.00
#
_symmetry.space_group_name_H-M   'P 1'
#
loop_
_entity.id
_entity.type
_entity.pdbx_description
1 polymer ?
#
loop_
_entity_poly.entity_id
_entity_poly.type
_entity_poly.pdbx_seq_one_letter_code
_entity_poly.pdbx_strand_id
1 'polypeptide(L)'
;MSGGFVGSRLGIAELAILGLLFPAECDDLPSWSVEERAIFRRAADLVAQKGDDLLVPPGAGWDALAEAQWEAHVREPGWWPLTWMMTGPDGACCGQVHDLTLPLLWGTEWLLVELERRRFAYADPAIRAASNLIRQAKARLNVLREREGGVVNDVPDLRDACAALSDALQGRCPVLMAWPRLEPAPA
;
A
#
# COMPACT_ATOMS: atom_id res chain seq x y z
N MET A 1 -6.09 22.68 -17.88
CA MET A 1 -6.67 22.95 -16.55
C MET A 1 -5.61 22.71 -15.50
N SER A 2 -5.17 23.76 -14.82
CA SER A 2 -4.24 23.70 -13.69
C SER A 2 -5.02 23.34 -12.42
N GLY A 3 -5.15 22.04 -12.14
CA GLY A 3 -5.62 21.56 -10.85
C GLY A 3 -4.57 21.87 -9.80
N GLY A 4 -4.84 22.85 -8.94
CA GLY A 4 -3.97 23.17 -7.81
C GLY A 4 -3.89 21.99 -6.86
N PHE A 5 -2.67 21.58 -6.49
CA PHE A 5 -2.39 20.59 -5.46
C PHE A 5 -2.75 21.16 -4.08
N VAL A 6 -4.05 21.20 -3.76
CA VAL A 6 -4.51 21.57 -2.42
C VAL A 6 -4.70 20.29 -1.61
N GLY A 7 -3.69 19.95 -0.82
CA GLY A 7 -3.87 19.25 0.45
C GLY A 7 -4.49 17.85 0.42
N SER A 8 -4.15 16.98 -0.54
CA SER A 8 -4.52 15.57 -0.42
C SER A 8 -3.84 14.97 0.82
N ARG A 9 -4.64 14.41 1.73
CA ARG A 9 -4.14 13.69 2.91
C ARG A 9 -3.57 12.35 2.46
N LEU A 10 -2.49 11.91 3.09
CA LEU A 10 -1.93 10.58 2.85
C LEU A 10 -2.73 9.55 3.64
N GLY A 11 -3.57 8.79 2.94
CA GLY A 11 -4.27 7.63 3.47
C GLY A 11 -3.62 6.31 3.07
N ILE A 12 -4.34 5.22 3.33
CA ILE A 12 -3.89 3.87 2.97
C ILE A 12 -3.71 3.76 1.45
N ALA A 13 -4.70 4.23 0.68
CA ALA A 13 -4.67 4.15 -0.77
C ALA A 13 -3.47 4.90 -1.36
N GLU A 14 -3.20 6.13 -0.94
CA GLU A 14 -2.08 6.93 -1.48
C GLU A 14 -0.71 6.29 -1.21
N LEU A 15 -0.52 5.76 0.01
CA LEU A 15 0.71 5.06 0.37
C LEU A 15 0.83 3.71 -0.35
N ALA A 16 -0.27 2.97 -0.48
CA ALA A 16 -0.29 1.72 -1.23
C ALA A 16 0.06 1.93 -2.70
N ILE A 17 -0.45 3.00 -3.30
CA ILE A 17 -0.12 3.39 -4.67
C ILE A 17 1.37 3.68 -4.79
N LEU A 18 1.94 4.50 -3.89
CA LEU A 18 3.39 4.74 -3.88
C LEU A 18 4.18 3.42 -3.79
N GLY A 19 3.77 2.49 -2.92
CA GLY A 19 4.45 1.22 -2.79
C GLY A 19 4.31 0.28 -3.98
N LEU A 20 3.18 0.31 -4.69
CA LEU A 20 3.01 -0.44 -5.94
C LEU A 20 3.82 0.16 -7.09
N LEU A 21 4.08 1.48 -7.06
CA LEU A 21 4.96 2.13 -8.02
C LEU A 21 6.45 1.91 -7.74
N PHE A 22 6.78 1.74 -6.46
CA PHE A 22 8.14 1.52 -5.97
C PHE A 22 8.17 0.34 -5.00
N PRO A 23 7.89 -0.89 -5.48
CA PRO A 23 7.87 -2.07 -4.62
C PRO A 23 9.26 -2.31 -4.04
N ALA A 24 9.32 -2.73 -2.77
CA ALA A 24 10.61 -2.93 -2.12
C ALA A 24 11.43 -4.00 -2.86
N GLU A 25 12.72 -3.72 -2.99
CA GLU A 25 13.70 -4.69 -3.42
C GLU A 25 14.27 -5.37 -2.16
N CYS A 26 14.50 -6.68 -2.23
CA CYS A 26 15.15 -7.44 -1.17
C CYS A 26 16.54 -7.79 -1.69
N ASP A 27 17.59 -7.51 -0.92
CA ASP A 27 18.98 -7.73 -1.34
C ASP A 27 19.27 -9.19 -1.72
N ASP A 28 18.52 -10.14 -1.14
CA ASP A 28 18.63 -11.57 -1.40
C ASP A 28 17.81 -12.04 -2.62
N LEU A 29 17.02 -11.15 -3.25
CA LEU A 29 16.11 -11.50 -4.36
C LEU A 29 16.39 -10.63 -5.61
N PRO A 30 16.26 -11.18 -6.85
CA PRO A 30 16.56 -10.43 -8.08
C PRO A 30 15.66 -9.20 -8.24
N SER A 31 16.14 -8.01 -8.61
CA SER A 31 15.25 -6.83 -8.79
C SER A 31 14.04 -7.13 -9.70
N TRP A 32 12.91 -6.46 -9.44
CA TRP A 32 11.70 -6.61 -10.25
C TRP A 32 11.94 -6.23 -11.72
N SER A 33 11.58 -7.15 -12.62
CA SER A 33 11.59 -6.97 -14.08
C SER A 33 10.63 -5.88 -14.54
N VAL A 34 10.74 -5.47 -15.80
CA VAL A 34 9.86 -4.45 -16.38
C VAL A 34 8.41 -4.95 -16.44
N GLU A 35 8.24 -6.23 -16.75
CA GLU A 35 6.96 -6.91 -16.85
C GLU A 35 6.27 -6.99 -15.47
N GLU A 36 6.99 -7.40 -14.42
CA GLU A 36 6.48 -7.41 -13.04
C GLU A 36 6.13 -6.00 -12.56
N ARG A 37 6.98 -5.01 -12.85
CA ARG A 37 6.70 -3.59 -12.53
C ARG A 37 5.44 -3.08 -13.25
N ALA A 38 5.18 -3.55 -14.47
CA ALA A 38 3.95 -3.20 -15.20
C ALA A 38 2.70 -3.81 -14.55
N ILE A 39 2.80 -4.99 -13.94
CA ILE A 39 1.71 -5.60 -13.14
C ILE A 39 1.40 -4.71 -11.93
N PHE A 40 2.42 -4.37 -11.14
CA PHE A 40 2.22 -3.49 -9.97
C PHE A 40 1.70 -2.11 -10.35
N ARG A 41 2.12 -1.56 -11.51
CA ARG A 41 1.56 -0.29 -12.02
C ARG A 41 0.06 -0.38 -12.29
N ARG A 42 -0.43 -1.46 -12.92
CA ARG A 42 -1.87 -1.65 -13.14
C ARG A 42 -2.64 -1.78 -11.82
N ALA A 43 -2.04 -2.43 -10.82
CA ALA A 43 -2.61 -2.51 -9.48
C ALA A 43 -2.71 -1.12 -8.82
N ALA A 44 -1.66 -0.29 -8.93
CA ALA A 44 -1.68 1.10 -8.47
C ALA A 44 -2.80 1.90 -9.14
N ASP A 45 -2.98 1.75 -10.45
CA ASP A 45 -4.04 2.44 -11.20
C ASP A 45 -5.44 2.00 -10.75
N LEU A 46 -5.62 0.73 -10.37
CA LEU A 46 -6.86 0.20 -9.81
C LEU A 46 -7.15 0.81 -8.42
N VAL A 47 -6.15 0.88 -7.54
CA VAL A 47 -6.28 1.51 -6.21
C VAL A 47 -6.61 3.01 -6.38
N ALA A 48 -5.99 3.70 -7.35
CA ALA A 48 -6.28 5.10 -7.63
C ALA A 48 -7.74 5.35 -8.05
N GLN A 49 -8.36 4.37 -8.72
CA GLN A 49 -9.75 4.46 -9.18
C GLN A 49 -10.76 4.11 -8.08
N LYS A 50 -10.43 3.15 -7.21
CA LYS A 50 -11.37 2.54 -6.27
C LYS A 50 -11.13 2.89 -4.80
N GLY A 51 -9.98 3.46 -4.44
CA GLY A 51 -9.63 3.79 -3.05
C GLY A 51 -9.07 2.58 -2.27
N ASP A 52 -9.29 2.55 -0.96
CA ASP A 52 -8.81 1.52 -0.02
C ASP A 52 -9.85 0.43 0.31
N ASP A 53 -11.09 0.53 -0.18
CA ASP A 53 -12.14 -0.47 0.00
C ASP A 53 -12.24 -1.39 -1.22
N LEU A 54 -11.38 -2.42 -1.25
CA LEU A 54 -11.14 -3.24 -2.44
C LEU A 54 -11.55 -4.69 -2.18
N LEU A 55 -12.84 -4.96 -2.42
CA LEU A 55 -13.36 -6.32 -2.48
C LEU A 55 -12.83 -7.04 -3.71
N VAL A 56 -12.47 -8.32 -3.56
CA VAL A 56 -12.15 -9.18 -4.70
C VAL A 56 -13.45 -9.42 -5.49
N PRO A 57 -13.47 -9.21 -6.82
CA PRO A 57 -14.66 -9.43 -7.63
C PRO A 57 -15.17 -10.88 -7.49
N PRO A 58 -16.49 -11.11 -7.38
CA PRO A 58 -17.03 -12.46 -7.28
C PRO A 58 -16.72 -13.30 -8.54
N GLY A 59 -16.38 -14.58 -8.35
CA GLY A 59 -16.05 -15.53 -9.42
C GLY A 59 -14.54 -15.81 -9.53
N ALA A 60 -14.08 -16.22 -10.72
CA ALA A 60 -12.64 -16.37 -11.03
C ALA A 60 -11.95 -15.02 -11.31
N GLY A 61 -12.44 -13.93 -10.70
CA GLY A 61 -12.11 -12.55 -11.03
C GLY A 61 -10.68 -12.19 -10.63
N TRP A 62 -9.72 -12.56 -11.48
CA TRP A 62 -8.35 -12.09 -11.41
C TRP A 62 -8.34 -10.61 -11.84
N ASP A 63 -8.28 -9.70 -10.87
CA ASP A 63 -8.04 -8.29 -11.15
C ASP A 63 -6.55 -7.94 -11.00
N ALA A 64 -6.19 -6.69 -11.31
CA ALA A 64 -4.80 -6.26 -11.28
C ALA A 64 -4.13 -6.41 -9.89
N LEU A 65 -4.91 -6.34 -8.79
CA LEU A 65 -4.39 -6.55 -7.44
C LEU A 65 -4.16 -8.03 -7.15
N ALA A 66 -5.05 -8.92 -7.61
CA ALA A 66 -4.81 -10.36 -7.54
C ALA A 66 -3.58 -10.78 -8.37
N GLU A 67 -3.33 -10.17 -9.53
CA GLU A 67 -2.09 -10.38 -10.31
C GLU A 67 -0.86 -9.92 -9.52
N ALA A 68 -0.87 -8.69 -8.99
CA ALA A 68 0.24 -8.15 -8.21
C ALA A 68 0.53 -8.97 -6.93
N GLN A 69 -0.52 -9.41 -6.25
CA GLN A 69 -0.40 -10.28 -5.08
C GLN A 69 0.20 -11.64 -5.44
N TRP A 70 -0.15 -12.19 -6.60
CA TRP A 70 0.45 -13.42 -7.12
C TRP A 70 1.95 -13.25 -7.40
N GLU A 71 2.37 -12.18 -8.06
CA GLU A 71 3.79 -11.90 -8.30
C GLU A 71 4.59 -11.77 -7.00
N ALA A 72 4.02 -11.09 -5.99
CA ALA A 72 4.63 -11.01 -4.66
C ALA A 72 4.76 -12.40 -4.01
N HIS A 73 3.75 -13.26 -4.15
CA HIS A 73 3.75 -14.62 -3.61
C HIS A 73 4.74 -15.56 -4.33
N VAL A 74 4.82 -15.51 -5.65
CA VAL A 74 5.77 -16.29 -6.46
C VAL A 74 7.21 -15.98 -6.04
N ARG A 75 7.47 -14.71 -5.74
CA ARG A 75 8.77 -14.24 -5.31
C ARG A 75 9.10 -14.63 -3.87
N GLU A 76 8.17 -14.44 -2.94
CA GLU A 76 8.29 -14.83 -1.54
C GLU A 76 6.92 -15.28 -1.00
N PRO A 77 6.72 -16.58 -0.76
CA PRO A 77 5.44 -17.09 -0.26
C PRO A 77 5.02 -16.43 1.05
N GLY A 78 3.76 -16.01 1.13
CA GLY A 78 3.21 -15.32 2.30
C GLY A 78 3.69 -13.86 2.46
N TRP A 79 4.44 -13.30 1.50
CA TRP A 79 4.85 -11.89 1.59
C TRP A 79 3.64 -10.96 1.62
N TRP A 80 2.67 -11.24 0.74
CA TRP A 80 1.36 -10.59 0.65
C TRP A 80 0.21 -11.60 0.88
N PRO A 81 -0.21 -11.84 2.14
CA PRO A 81 -1.18 -12.88 2.47
C PRO A 81 -2.57 -12.65 1.89
N LEU A 82 -3.25 -13.73 1.52
CA LEU A 82 -4.68 -13.70 1.18
C LEU A 82 -5.52 -13.47 2.44
N THR A 83 -6.41 -12.48 2.39
CA THR A 83 -7.22 -12.07 3.54
C THR A 83 -8.71 -12.20 3.28
N TRP A 84 -9.43 -12.70 4.29
CA TRP A 84 -10.88 -12.82 4.29
C TRP A 84 -11.50 -11.94 5.37
N MET A 85 -12.62 -11.32 5.07
CA MET A 85 -13.36 -10.49 6.00
C MET A 85 -14.81 -10.96 6.07
N MET A 86 -15.31 -11.10 7.29
CA MET A 86 -16.74 -11.29 7.54
C MET A 86 -17.43 -9.93 7.41
N THR A 87 -18.44 -9.88 6.56
CA THR A 87 -19.25 -8.72 6.20
C THR A 87 -20.73 -9.03 6.42
N GLY A 88 -21.56 -7.99 6.52
CA GLY A 88 -23.00 -8.11 6.76
C GLY A 88 -23.39 -8.25 8.25
N PRO A 89 -24.70 -8.18 8.56
CA PRO A 89 -25.21 -8.37 9.92
C PRO A 89 -24.79 -9.76 10.44
N ASP A 90 -24.31 -9.83 11.67
CA ASP A 90 -23.85 -11.05 12.36
C ASP A 90 -22.70 -11.81 11.68
N GLY A 91 -22.00 -11.20 10.71
CA GLY A 91 -20.94 -11.87 9.95
C GLY A 91 -21.46 -12.92 8.98
N ALA A 92 -22.70 -12.80 8.50
CA ALA A 92 -23.33 -13.81 7.64
C ALA A 92 -22.64 -13.99 6.26
N CYS A 93 -21.77 -13.07 5.83
CA CYS A 93 -21.07 -13.14 4.55
C CYS A 93 -19.56 -13.14 4.74
N CYS A 94 -18.83 -14.12 4.18
CA CYS A 94 -17.37 -14.10 4.12
C CYS A 94 -16.92 -13.68 2.71
N GLY A 95 -16.12 -12.62 2.61
CA GLY A 95 -15.60 -12.12 1.34
C GLY A 95 -14.09 -12.00 1.39
N GLN A 96 -13.43 -12.34 0.28
CA GLN A 96 -12.01 -12.05 0.13
C GLN A 96 -11.83 -10.55 -0.13
N VAL A 97 -10.83 -9.97 0.52
CA VAL A 97 -10.49 -8.55 0.39
C VAL A 97 -9.02 -8.40 0.01
N HIS A 98 -8.72 -7.36 -0.77
CA HIS A 98 -7.35 -6.96 -1.06
C HIS A 98 -6.82 -6.11 0.09
N ASP A 99 -6.15 -6.74 1.06
CA ASP A 99 -5.47 -6.00 2.12
C ASP A 99 -4.25 -5.26 1.56
N LEU A 100 -4.22 -3.94 1.71
CA LEU A 100 -3.17 -3.07 1.14
C LEU A 100 -1.96 -2.87 2.07
N THR A 101 -1.82 -3.66 3.15
CA THR A 101 -0.75 -3.43 4.15
C THR A 101 0.64 -3.56 3.56
N LEU A 102 0.89 -4.55 2.68
CA LEU A 102 2.20 -4.72 2.06
C LEU A 102 2.53 -3.56 1.10
N PRO A 103 1.66 -3.21 0.13
CA PRO A 103 1.82 -1.99 -0.65
C PRO A 103 2.07 -0.74 0.20
N LEU A 104 1.27 -0.53 1.25
CA LEU A 104 1.42 0.61 2.13
C LEU A 104 2.80 0.64 2.81
N LEU A 105 3.28 -0.53 3.24
CA LEU A 105 4.61 -0.67 3.84
C LEU A 105 5.69 -0.22 2.85
N TRP A 106 5.67 -0.75 1.62
CA TRP A 106 6.62 -0.37 0.59
C TRP A 106 6.59 1.14 0.30
N GLY A 107 5.40 1.72 0.19
CA GLY A 107 5.24 3.16 -0.06
C GLY A 107 5.76 4.02 1.09
N THR A 108 5.58 3.55 2.33
CA THR A 108 6.09 4.25 3.52
C THR A 108 7.62 4.13 3.63
N GLU A 109 8.19 2.96 3.33
CA GLU A 109 9.65 2.76 3.29
C GLU A 109 10.30 3.64 2.21
N TRP A 110 9.72 3.69 1.01
CA TRP A 110 10.16 4.59 -0.05
C TRP A 110 10.08 6.07 0.36
N LEU A 111 8.96 6.47 0.98
CA LEU A 111 8.77 7.84 1.47
C LEU A 111 9.82 8.21 2.52
N LEU A 112 10.15 7.30 3.43
CA LEU A 112 11.15 7.52 4.46
C LEU A 112 12.53 7.80 3.83
N VAL A 113 12.96 6.99 2.85
CA VAL A 113 14.19 7.21 2.10
C VAL A 113 14.20 8.58 1.41
N GLU A 114 13.07 9.01 0.85
CA GLU A 114 12.95 10.33 0.21
C GLU A 114 13.01 11.49 1.20
N LEU A 115 12.42 11.34 2.39
CA LEU A 115 12.52 12.34 3.46
C LEU A 115 13.98 12.47 3.94
N GLU A 116 14.68 11.35 4.12
CA GLU A 116 16.10 11.33 4.48
C GLU A 116 16.98 11.97 3.40
N ARG A 117 16.74 11.66 2.12
CA ARG A 117 17.44 12.27 0.97
C ARG A 117 17.29 13.78 0.94
N ARG A 118 16.13 14.30 1.35
CA ARG A 118 15.85 15.74 1.48
C ARG A 118 16.39 16.37 2.76
N ARG A 119 17.20 15.62 3.53
CA ARG A 119 17.87 16.06 4.77
C ARG A 119 16.89 16.50 5.86
N PHE A 120 15.72 15.86 5.95
CA PHE A 120 14.91 15.99 7.15
C PHE A 120 15.73 15.46 8.35
N ALA A 121 15.76 16.22 9.44
CA ALA A 121 16.48 15.79 10.64
C ALA A 121 15.80 14.56 11.24
N TYR A 122 16.56 13.60 11.78
CA TYR A 122 16.00 12.39 12.40
C TYR A 122 14.96 12.68 13.51
N ALA A 123 15.08 13.83 14.18
CA ALA A 123 14.12 14.29 15.17
C ALA A 123 12.78 14.77 14.58
N ASP A 124 12.66 14.85 13.25
CA ASP A 124 11.48 15.37 12.58
C ASP A 124 10.24 14.49 12.86
N PRO A 125 9.09 15.09 13.21
CA PRO A 125 7.85 14.35 13.44
C PRO A 125 7.45 13.43 12.28
N ALA A 126 7.73 13.81 11.03
CA ALA A 126 7.39 13.01 9.85
C ALA A 126 8.19 11.70 9.79
N ILE A 127 9.50 11.76 10.10
CA ILE A 127 10.36 10.57 10.17
C ILE A 127 9.84 9.62 11.25
N ARG A 128 9.53 10.14 12.45
CA ARG A 128 9.00 9.32 13.55
C ARG A 128 7.65 8.69 13.20
N ALA A 129 6.75 9.45 12.58
CA ALA A 129 5.44 8.97 12.16
C ALA A 129 5.58 7.86 11.10
N ALA A 130 6.45 8.04 10.11
CA ALA A 130 6.73 7.03 9.08
C ALA A 130 7.34 5.75 9.69
N SER A 131 8.35 5.87 10.57
CA SER A 131 8.93 4.71 11.27
C SER A 131 7.89 3.97 12.13
N ASN A 132 6.99 4.71 12.79
CA ASN A 132 5.92 4.11 13.58
C ASN A 132 4.89 3.37 12.70
N LEU A 133 4.54 3.93 11.54
CA LEU A 133 3.66 3.30 10.56
C LEU A 133 4.29 2.02 10.00
N ILE A 134 5.58 2.04 9.63
CA ILE A 134 6.34 0.86 9.19
C ILE A 134 6.29 -0.25 10.24
N ARG A 135 6.53 0.10 11.52
CA ARG A 135 6.47 -0.88 12.62
C ARG A 135 5.08 -1.51 12.76
N GLN A 136 4.02 -0.71 12.66
CA GLN A 136 2.65 -1.20 12.74
C GLN A 136 2.26 -2.06 11.53
N ALA A 137 2.64 -1.65 10.32
CA ALA A 137 2.41 -2.42 9.10
C ALA A 137 3.13 -3.77 9.13
N LYS A 138 4.39 -3.82 9.59
CA LYS A 138 5.13 -5.08 9.80
C LYS A 138 4.45 -5.98 10.83
N ALA A 139 4.02 -5.43 11.97
CA ALA A 139 3.30 -6.19 12.99
C ALA A 139 1.97 -6.75 12.44
N ARG A 140 1.22 -5.94 11.70
CA ARG A 140 -0.02 -6.36 11.02
C ARG A 140 0.25 -7.48 10.03
N LEU A 141 1.24 -7.35 9.13
CA LEU A 141 1.59 -8.40 8.16
C LEU A 141 1.96 -9.73 8.83
N ASN A 142 2.67 -9.70 9.96
CA ASN A 142 2.99 -10.93 10.69
C ASN A 142 1.70 -11.63 11.18
N VAL A 143 0.75 -10.89 11.73
CA VAL A 143 -0.55 -11.44 12.13
C VAL A 143 -1.33 -11.98 10.92
N LEU A 144 -1.32 -11.25 9.79
CA LEU A 144 -1.99 -11.68 8.56
C LEU A 144 -1.38 -12.98 7.99
N ARG A 145 -0.05 -13.15 8.08
CA ARG A 145 0.66 -14.37 7.67
C ARG A 145 0.32 -15.56 8.55
N GLU A 146 0.30 -15.37 9.87
CA GLU A 146 -0.10 -16.43 10.81
C GLU A 146 -1.54 -16.91 10.58
N ARG A 147 -2.36 -16.05 9.95
CA ARG A 147 -3.78 -16.30 9.66
C ARG A 147 -4.06 -16.36 8.16
N GLU A 148 -3.07 -16.66 7.33
CA GLU A 148 -3.24 -16.65 5.88
C GLU A 148 -4.38 -17.58 5.44
N GLY A 149 -5.29 -17.07 4.60
CA GLY A 149 -6.51 -17.78 4.22
C GLY A 149 -7.61 -17.80 5.29
N GLY A 150 -7.39 -17.14 6.43
CA GLY A 150 -8.34 -16.98 7.53
C GLY A 150 -9.02 -15.60 7.55
N VAL A 151 -9.94 -15.46 8.52
CA VAL A 151 -10.73 -14.24 8.74
C VAL A 151 -9.97 -13.24 9.61
N VAL A 152 -9.95 -11.96 9.21
CA VAL A 152 -9.09 -10.92 9.83
C VAL A 152 -9.83 -9.71 10.42
N ASN A 153 -11.09 -9.89 10.85
CA ASN A 153 -11.93 -8.82 11.40
C ASN A 153 -11.38 -8.12 12.66
N ASP A 154 -10.53 -8.79 13.44
CA ASP A 154 -9.93 -8.31 14.68
C ASP A 154 -8.53 -7.70 14.49
N VAL A 155 -7.99 -7.72 13.26
CA VAL A 155 -6.66 -7.18 12.98
C VAL A 155 -6.74 -5.65 12.90
N PRO A 156 -5.98 -4.89 13.71
CA PRO A 156 -6.09 -3.42 13.78
C PRO A 156 -5.81 -2.69 12.46
N ASP A 157 -6.66 -1.72 12.11
CA ASP A 157 -6.51 -0.85 10.94
C ASP A 157 -5.31 0.12 11.10
N LEU A 158 -4.74 0.57 9.99
CA LEU A 158 -3.62 1.51 9.91
C LEU A 158 -4.04 2.95 9.60
N ARG A 159 -5.34 3.24 9.42
CA ARG A 159 -5.86 4.59 9.12
C ARG A 159 -5.40 5.67 10.08
N ASP A 160 -5.41 5.42 11.39
CA ASP A 160 -4.96 6.39 12.40
C ASP A 160 -3.47 6.71 12.27
N ALA A 161 -2.65 5.69 11.98
CA ALA A 161 -1.22 5.86 11.78
C ALA A 161 -0.92 6.60 10.46
N CYS A 162 -1.70 6.36 9.40
CA CYS A 162 -1.64 7.13 8.15
C CYS A 162 -2.03 8.60 8.39
N ALA A 163 -3.10 8.86 9.13
CA ALA A 163 -3.53 10.20 9.48
C ALA A 163 -2.45 10.97 10.25
N ALA A 164 -1.82 10.33 11.24
CA ALA A 164 -0.71 10.92 11.99
C ALA A 164 0.50 11.29 11.10
N LEU A 165 0.84 10.43 10.13
CA LEU A 165 1.88 10.71 9.14
C LEU A 165 1.48 11.87 8.21
N SER A 166 0.25 11.84 7.70
CA SER A 166 -0.29 12.90 6.85
C SER A 166 -0.25 14.26 7.56
N ASP A 167 -0.67 14.32 8.82
CA ASP A 167 -0.68 15.55 9.60
C ASP A 167 0.74 16.07 9.88
N ALA A 168 1.69 15.17 10.15
CA ALA A 168 3.11 15.53 10.31
C ALA A 168 3.71 16.12 9.01
N LEU A 169 3.24 15.68 7.85
CA LEU A 169 3.72 16.14 6.54
C LEU A 169 3.06 17.44 6.07
N GLN A 170 1.80 17.72 6.45
CA GLN A 170 1.05 18.92 6.04
C GLN A 170 1.78 20.23 6.38
N GLY A 171 2.54 20.27 7.48
CA GLY A 171 3.32 21.45 7.87
C GLY A 171 4.67 21.60 7.16
N ARG A 172 5.08 20.64 6.31
CA ARG A 172 6.48 20.53 5.85
C ARG A 172 6.67 20.17 4.37
N CYS A 173 5.70 19.53 3.71
CA CYS A 173 5.93 18.98 2.36
C CYS A 173 4.70 18.98 1.44
N PRO A 174 4.42 20.08 0.71
CA PRO A 174 3.45 20.06 -0.39
C PRO A 174 3.99 19.36 -1.66
N VAL A 175 5.27 18.98 -1.72
CA VAL A 175 5.99 18.64 -2.98
C VAL A 175 6.12 17.14 -3.26
N LEU A 176 5.84 16.26 -2.29
CA LEU A 176 5.98 14.80 -2.50
C LEU A 176 4.76 14.16 -3.19
N MET A 177 3.67 14.92 -3.36
CA MET A 177 2.42 14.46 -3.97
C MET A 177 2.29 14.86 -5.46
N ALA A 178 3.41 15.14 -6.14
CA ALA A 178 3.41 15.20 -7.59
C ALA A 178 3.25 13.76 -8.11
N TRP A 179 2.00 13.34 -8.29
CA TRP A 179 1.64 12.06 -8.86
C TRP A 179 2.51 11.80 -10.10
N PRO A 180 3.22 10.66 -10.20
CA PRO A 180 3.90 10.33 -11.45
C PRO A 180 2.83 10.27 -12.53
N ARG A 181 2.87 11.25 -13.45
CA ARG A 181 1.90 11.38 -14.53
C ARG A 181 1.70 10.00 -15.13
N LEU A 182 0.44 9.56 -15.15
CA LEU A 182 0.00 8.39 -15.90
C LEU A 182 0.34 8.66 -17.35
N GLU A 183 1.52 8.27 -17.81
CA GLU A 183 1.72 8.09 -19.23
C GLU A 183 0.85 6.90 -19.63
N PRO A 184 -0.06 7.06 -20.60
CA PRO A 184 -0.87 5.95 -21.06
C PRO A 184 0.06 4.84 -21.56
N ALA A 185 -0.28 3.59 -21.27
CA ALA A 185 0.43 2.45 -21.83
C ALA A 185 0.49 2.60 -23.37
N PRO A 186 1.63 2.29 -24.01
CA PRO A 186 1.75 2.38 -25.45
C PRO A 186 0.68 1.49 -26.11
N ALA A 187 0.03 2.06 -27.13
CA ALA A 187 -1.05 1.42 -27.91
C ALA A 187 -0.57 0.22 -28.72
#